data_AF-A0A355F9X8-F1
#
_entry.id   AF-A0A355F9X8-F1
#
_cell.length_a   1.000
_cell.length_b   1.000
_cell.length_c   1.000
_cell.angle_alpha   90.00
_cell.angle_beta   90.00
_cell.angle_gamma   90.00
#
_symmetry.space_group_name_H-M   'P 1'
#
loop_
_entity.id
_entity.type
_entity.pdbx_description
1 polymer ?
#
loop_
_entity_poly.entity_id
_entity_poly.type
_entity_poly.pdbx_seq_one_letter_code
_entity_poly.pdbx_strand_id
1 'polypeptide(L)' 'AEAEGAAPVEAPEAAAPPGAARRHHPRPELRVPYAPPTTAREEILARLWSDLLGVEPVGRHDNFFELG' A
#
# COMPACT_ATOMS: atom_id res chain seq x y z
N ALA A 1 10.60 -39.93 -13.21
CA ALA A 1 11.18 -39.09 -12.13
C ALA A 1 11.46 -37.74 -12.78
N GLU A 2 10.46 -36.86 -12.92
CA GLU A 2 9.77 -36.12 -11.83
C GLU A 2 10.76 -35.53 -10.83
N ALA A 3 11.05 -34.25 -11.01
CA ALA A 3 11.25 -33.25 -9.96
C ALA A 3 11.47 -31.89 -10.67
N GLU A 4 10.38 -31.29 -11.15
CA GLU A 4 10.36 -29.86 -11.46
C GLU A 4 10.38 -29.13 -10.11
N GLY A 5 11.58 -28.76 -9.66
CA GLY A 5 11.80 -27.99 -8.45
C GLY A 5 11.37 -26.55 -8.68
N ALA A 6 10.09 -26.25 -8.45
CA ALA A 6 9.61 -24.89 -8.30
C ALA A 6 10.17 -24.30 -6.99
N ALA A 7 11.37 -23.76 -7.05
CA ALA A 7 11.91 -22.85 -6.04
C ALA A 7 11.27 -21.46 -6.22
N PRO A 8 11.10 -20.71 -5.11
CA PRO A 8 10.03 -19.74 -4.95
C PRO A 8 10.22 -18.52 -5.84
N VAL A 9 9.10 -18.02 -6.35
CA VAL A 9 9.00 -16.68 -6.91
C VAL A 9 9.51 -15.67 -5.87
N GLU A 10 10.73 -15.16 -6.07
CA GLU A 10 11.16 -13.98 -5.36
C GLU A 10 10.14 -12.87 -5.65
N ALA A 11 9.51 -12.37 -4.58
CA ALA A 11 8.70 -11.18 -4.67
C ALA A 11 9.59 -10.08 -5.26
N PRO A 12 9.15 -9.34 -6.30
CA PRO A 12 9.96 -8.27 -6.83
C PRO A 12 10.13 -7.22 -5.74
N GLU A 13 11.37 -7.07 -5.29
CA GLU A 13 11.89 -5.90 -4.63
C GLU A 13 11.73 -4.71 -5.60
N ALA A 14 10.52 -4.15 -5.65
CA ALA A 14 10.28 -2.84 -6.21
C ALA A 14 10.75 -1.81 -5.17
N ALA A 15 12.05 -1.78 -4.90
CA ALA A 15 12.69 -0.59 -4.38
C ALA A 15 12.58 0.47 -5.48
N ALA A 16 11.63 1.38 -5.32
CA ALA A 16 11.46 2.56 -6.17
C ALA A 16 12.80 3.30 -6.35
N PRO A 17 13.06 3.96 -7.51
CA PRO A 17 14.13 4.95 -7.54
C PRO A 17 13.80 6.06 -6.52
N PRO A 18 14.70 6.38 -5.56
CA PRO A 18 14.46 7.45 -4.60
C PRO A 18 14.55 8.80 -5.33
N GLY A 19 13.40 9.31 -5.74
CA GLY A 19 13.26 10.59 -6.44
C GLY A 19 12.29 11.50 -5.69
N ALA A 20 12.79 12.07 -4.59
CA ALA A 20 12.07 12.81 -3.55
C ALA A 20 11.11 11.93 -2.74
N ALA A 21 11.52 11.55 -1.52
CA ALA A 21 10.63 11.02 -0.51
C ALA A 21 9.43 11.97 -0.38
N ARG A 22 8.31 11.62 -1.02
CA ARG A 22 7.05 12.33 -0.85
C ARG A 22 6.81 12.26 0.65
N ARG A 23 6.73 13.43 1.29
CA ARG A 23 6.53 13.44 2.74
C ARG A 23 5.17 12.81 2.98
N HIS A 24 5.17 11.62 3.57
CA HIS A 24 3.92 11.02 4.00
C HIS A 24 3.39 11.87 5.15
N HIS A 25 2.19 12.41 5.00
CA HIS A 25 1.48 13.11 6.03
C HIS A 25 0.48 12.17 6.70
N PRO A 26 0.12 12.44 7.97
CA PRO A 26 -0.82 11.59 8.67
C PRO A 26 -2.19 11.60 7.97
N ARG A 27 -2.89 10.49 8.10
CA ARG A 27 -4.31 10.37 7.76
C ARG A 27 -5.10 11.52 8.39
N PRO A 28 -5.87 12.30 7.62
CA PRO A 28 -6.72 13.36 8.16
C PRO A 28 -7.82 12.80 9.07
N GLU A 29 -8.50 13.68 9.80
CA GLU A 29 -9.62 13.29 10.64
C GLU A 29 -10.84 12.94 9.76
N LEU A 30 -10.93 11.66 9.39
CA LEU A 30 -12.06 11.12 8.66
C LEU A 30 -13.18 10.69 9.61
N ARG A 31 -14.42 10.76 9.13
CA ARG A 31 -15.60 10.24 9.85
C ARG A 31 -15.56 8.73 10.05
N VAL A 32 -14.88 8.02 9.15
CA VAL A 32 -14.66 6.58 9.26
C VAL A 32 -13.47 6.29 10.18
N PRO A 33 -13.55 5.29 11.09
CA PRO A 33 -12.39 4.86 11.86
C PRO A 33 -11.37 4.20 10.94
N TYR A 34 -10.09 4.31 11.29
CA TYR A 34 -9.04 3.58 10.60
C TYR A 34 -9.27 2.08 10.75
N ALA A 35 -9.29 1.37 9.62
CA ALA A 35 -9.31 -0.08 9.56
C ALA A 35 -8.18 -0.53 8.62
N PRO A 36 -7.20 -1.32 9.10
CA PRO A 36 -6.08 -1.74 8.27
C PRO A 36 -6.58 -2.61 7.09
N PRO A 37 -5.85 -2.62 5.96
CA PRO A 37 -6.08 -3.61 4.91
C PRO A 37 -5.93 -5.03 5.47
N THR A 38 -6.82 -5.92 5.04
CA THR A 38 -6.94 -7.31 5.53
C THR A 38 -6.77 -8.35 4.43
N THR A 39 -6.77 -7.92 3.17
CA THR A 39 -6.56 -8.76 2.00
C THR A 39 -5.42 -8.22 1.15
N ALA A 40 -4.75 -9.10 0.40
CA ALA A 40 -3.66 -8.70 -0.49
C ALA A 40 -4.06 -7.59 -1.48
N ARG A 41 -5.32 -7.59 -1.94
CA ARG A 41 -5.83 -6.52 -2.83
C ARG A 41 -5.95 -5.17 -2.11
N GLU A 42 -6.43 -5.18 -0.87
CA GLU A 42 -6.52 -3.97 -0.05
C GLU A 42 -5.12 -3.43 0.30
N GLU A 43 -4.15 -4.29 0.55
CA GLU A 43 -2.77 -3.87 0.82
C GLU A 43 -2.12 -3.19 -0.39
N ILE A 44 -2.34 -3.74 -1.60
CA ILE A 44 -1.85 -3.14 -2.84
C ILE A 44 -2.52 -1.78 -3.06
N LEU A 45 -3.83 -1.68 -2.86
CA LEU A 45 -4.57 -0.42 -2.99
C LEU A 45 -4.09 0.62 -1.97
N ALA A 46 -3.93 0.23 -0.70
CA ALA A 46 -3.45 1.12 0.35
C ALA A 46 -2.06 1.66 0.03
N ARG A 47 -1.12 0.81 -0.40
CA ARG A 47 0.22 1.23 -0.83
C ARG A 47 0.18 2.21 -2.00
N LEU A 48 -0.61 1.90 -3.03
CA LEU A 48 -0.75 2.78 -4.20
C LEU A 48 -1.31 4.15 -3.82
N TRP A 49 -2.31 4.19 -2.93
CA TRP A 49 -2.88 5.45 -2.46
C TRP A 49 -1.90 6.21 -1.58
N SER A 50 -1.15 5.52 -0.71
CA SER A 50 -0.06 6.13 0.07
C SER A 50 0.98 6.79 -0.84
N ASP A 51 1.42 6.11 -1.89
CA ASP A 51 2.42 6.64 -2.83
C ASP A 51 1.91 7.83 -3.64
N LEU A 52 0.63 7.77 -4.06
CA LEU A 52 -0.01 8.82 -4.87
C LEU A 52 -0.31 10.08 -4.06
N LEU A 53 -0.90 9.92 -2.88
CA LEU A 53 -1.37 11.02 -2.04
C LEU A 53 -0.31 11.50 -1.06
N GLY A 54 0.70 10.67 -0.77
CA GLY A 54 1.62 10.91 0.34
C GLY A 54 0.89 10.84 1.69
N VAL A 55 -0.05 9.91 1.86
CA VAL A 55 -0.80 9.72 3.11
C VAL A 55 -0.42 8.37 3.72
N GLU A 56 -0.07 8.34 5.00
CA GLU A 56 0.11 7.06 5.71
C GLU A 56 -0.30 7.18 7.18
N PRO A 57 -1.11 6.27 7.73
CA PRO A 57 -1.66 5.05 7.12
C PRO A 57 -2.93 5.27 6.29
N VAL A 58 -3.16 4.44 5.26
CA VAL A 58 -4.43 4.35 4.51
C VAL A 58 -5.23 3.14 4.96
N GLY A 59 -6.47 3.36 5.36
CA GLY A 59 -7.42 2.32 5.76
C GLY A 59 -8.25 1.77 4.61
N ARG A 60 -8.70 0.52 4.72
CA ARG A 60 -9.51 -0.16 3.68
C ARG A 60 -10.90 0.46 3.43
N HIS A 61 -11.36 1.30 4.36
CA HIS A 61 -12.63 2.02 4.27
C HIS A 61 -12.44 3.52 4.02
N ASP A 62 -11.20 3.98 3.86
CA ASP A 62 -10.92 5.37 3.58
C ASP A 62 -11.38 5.73 2.17
N ASN A 63 -11.86 6.96 2.00
CA ASN A 63 -12.20 7.48 0.69
C ASN A 63 -11.02 8.24 0.12
N PHE A 64 -10.61 7.90 -1.11
CA PHE A 64 -9.50 8.53 -1.81
C PHE A 64 -9.56 10.07 -1.79
N PHE A 65 -10.75 10.65 -2.02
CA PHE A 65 -10.93 12.11 -2.09
C PHE A 65 -11.01 12.80 -0.72
N GLU A 66 -11.29 12.05 0.35
CA GLU A 66 -11.24 12.63 1.70
C GLU A 66 -9.81 12.62 2.28
N LEU A 67 -8.89 11.86 1.67
CA LEU A 67 -7.48 11.77 2.08
C LEU A 67 -6.62 12.93 1.52
N GLY A 68 -7.06 13.61 0.47
CA GLY A 68 -6.32 14.72 -0.19
C GLY A 68 -7.07 15.36 -1.35
#